data_AF-A0A7J9Q5Y4-F1
#
_entry.id   AF-A0A7J9Q5Y4-F1
#
_cell.length_a   1.000
_cell.length_b   1.000
_cell.length_c   1.000
_cell.angle_alpha   90.00
_cell.angle_beta   90.00
_cell.angle_gamma   90.00
#
_symmetry.space_group_name_H-M   'P 1'
#
loop_
_entity.id
_entity.type
_entity.pdbx_description
1 polymer ?
#
loop_
_entity_poly.entity_id
_entity_poly.type
_entity_poly.pdbx_seq_one_letter_code
_entity_poly.pdbx_strand_id
1 'polypeptide(L)'
;MENQGIINNGNLISKDEWNKYINGLKTNKTETNRERCKELIKESLIKSIKKRANGLKKFGILFSGGIDSLLIALICKKLGCDFKCYTVGLENSKDLEWAERTALALNLNLKTLTLELNEAEQIIKRVIKILKQTDIVNVGVGSVLYA
;
A
#
# COMPACT_ATOMS: atom_id res chain seq x y z
N MET A 1 12.44 18.03 -12.91
CA MET A 1 11.76 17.08 -11.99
C MET A 1 11.96 15.70 -12.58
N GLU A 2 12.68 14.82 -11.88
CA GLU A 2 12.98 13.47 -12.38
C GLU A 2 11.71 12.62 -12.48
N ASN A 3 11.67 11.76 -13.50
CA ASN A 3 10.57 10.85 -13.79
C ASN A 3 10.36 9.90 -12.60
N GLN A 4 9.32 10.10 -11.78
CA GLN A 4 9.02 9.30 -10.60
C GLN A 4 8.11 8.10 -10.96
N GLY A 5 8.61 7.22 -11.83
CA GLY A 5 7.91 5.98 -12.18
C GLY A 5 6.63 6.21 -12.98
N ILE A 6 5.46 6.10 -12.33
CA ILE A 6 4.13 6.15 -12.97
C ILE A 6 3.52 7.55 -13.03
N ILE A 7 4.21 8.55 -12.46
CA ILE A 7 3.77 9.94 -12.43
C ILE A 7 4.76 10.76 -13.25
N ASN A 8 4.26 11.43 -14.28
CA ASN A 8 5.01 12.36 -15.11
C ASN A 8 4.35 13.75 -15.04
N ASN A 9 5.10 14.76 -14.60
CA ASN A 9 4.61 16.13 -14.41
C ASN A 9 3.30 16.23 -13.59
N GLY A 10 3.18 15.42 -12.53
CA GLY A 10 2.01 15.41 -11.65
C GLY A 10 0.79 14.64 -12.18
N ASN A 11 0.86 14.10 -13.40
CA ASN A 11 -0.20 13.27 -13.97
C ASN A 11 0.21 11.81 -14.04
N LEU A 12 -0.76 10.91 -13.95
CA LEU A 12 -0.54 9.50 -14.26
C LEU A 12 -0.17 9.35 -15.74
N ILE A 13 0.80 8.49 -16.03
CA ILE A 13 1.15 8.15 -17.41
C ILE A 13 -0.03 7.48 -18.13
N SER A 14 -0.05 7.57 -19.46
CA SER A 14 -1.08 6.93 -20.27
C SER A 14 -1.05 5.39 -20.15
N LYS A 15 -2.17 4.73 -20.45
CA LYS A 15 -2.25 3.26 -20.45
C LYS A 15 -1.22 2.63 -21.39
N ASP A 16 -0.99 3.24 -22.55
CA ASP A 16 -0.03 2.74 -23.53
C ASP A 16 1.41 2.88 -23.03
N GLU A 17 1.76 4.01 -22.41
CA GLU A 17 3.06 4.19 -21.76
C GLU A 17 3.26 3.20 -20.60
N TRP A 18 2.24 2.99 -19.78
CA TRP A 18 2.26 2.00 -18.71
C TRP A 18 2.49 0.58 -19.26
N ASN A 19 1.74 0.19 -20.29
CA ASN A 19 1.90 -1.12 -20.94
C ASN A 19 3.29 -1.28 -21.53
N LYS A 20 3.84 -0.24 -22.19
CA LYS A 20 5.20 -0.25 -22.73
C LYS A 20 6.24 -0.41 -21.62
N TYR A 21 6.09 0.32 -20.52
CA TYR A 21 6.95 0.19 -19.34
C TYR A 21 6.92 -1.22 -18.77
N ILE A 22 5.72 -1.77 -18.51
CA ILE A 22 5.55 -3.13 -17.96
C ILE A 22 6.12 -4.20 -18.89
N ASN A 23 5.88 -4.09 -20.20
CA ASN A 23 6.46 -5.02 -21.16
C ASN A 23 8.00 -4.93 -21.19
N GLY A 24 8.56 -3.74 -21.01
CA GLY A 24 10.01 -3.54 -20.88
C GLY A 24 10.63 -4.15 -19.62
N LEU A 25 9.84 -4.42 -18.58
CA LEU A 25 10.31 -5.13 -17.38
C LEU A 25 10.41 -6.65 -17.57
N LYS A 26 9.80 -7.20 -18.62
CA LYS A 26 9.86 -8.64 -18.90
C LYS A 26 11.29 -9.03 -19.27
N THR A 27 11.86 -9.94 -18.50
CA THR A 27 13.17 -10.55 -18.77
C THR A 27 12.98 -11.97 -19.29
N ASN A 28 13.81 -12.38 -20.24
CA ASN A 28 13.87 -13.77 -20.73
C ASN A 28 14.66 -14.70 -19.80
N LYS A 29 15.24 -14.16 -18.72
CA LYS A 29 16.07 -14.89 -17.78
C LYS A 29 15.32 -15.10 -16.47
N THR A 30 14.83 -16.32 -16.28
CA THR A 30 14.17 -16.76 -15.04
C THR A 30 15.20 -17.38 -14.11
N GLU A 31 15.30 -16.89 -12.88
CA GLU A 31 16.04 -17.59 -11.81
C GLU A 31 15.16 -18.73 -11.28
N THR A 32 15.72 -19.93 -11.16
CA THR A 32 15.01 -21.14 -10.75
C THR A 32 15.51 -21.69 -9.42
N ASN A 33 16.69 -21.22 -8.95
CA ASN A 33 17.19 -21.58 -7.65
C ASN A 33 16.39 -20.85 -6.56
N ARG A 34 15.72 -21.64 -5.70
CA ARG A 34 14.84 -21.14 -4.64
C ARG A 34 15.51 -20.13 -3.71
N GLU A 35 16.74 -20.39 -3.26
CA GLU A 35 17.42 -19.50 -2.30
C GLU A 35 17.85 -18.19 -2.96
N ARG A 36 18.33 -18.25 -4.21
CA ARG A 36 18.61 -17.03 -4.99
C ARG A 36 17.35 -16.22 -5.25
N CYS A 37 16.23 -16.88 -5.60
CA CYS A 37 14.94 -16.19 -5.77
C CYS A 37 14.52 -15.45 -4.50
N LYS A 38 14.64 -16.09 -3.32
CA LYS A 38 14.31 -15.44 -2.04
C LYS A 38 15.15 -14.19 -1.81
N GLU A 39 16.47 -14.27 -2.01
CA GLU A 39 17.35 -13.12 -1.79
C GLU A 39 17.07 -12.00 -2.80
N LEU A 40 16.89 -12.35 -4.08
CA LEU A 40 16.54 -11.38 -5.13
C LEU A 40 15.22 -10.64 -4.83
N ILE A 41 14.19 -11.35 -4.38
CA ILE A 41 12.90 -10.75 -3.98
C ILE A 41 13.10 -9.84 -2.79
N LYS A 42 13.80 -10.30 -1.75
CA LYS A 42 14.08 -9.54 -0.53
C LYS A 42 14.84 -8.25 -0.83
N GLU A 43 15.94 -8.32 -1.57
CA GLU A 43 16.74 -7.15 -1.96
C GLU A 43 15.93 -6.18 -2.81
N SER A 44 15.17 -6.68 -3.79
CA SER A 44 14.33 -5.86 -4.67
C SER A 44 13.25 -5.12 -3.88
N LEU A 45 12.61 -5.80 -2.93
CA LEU A 45 11.58 -5.21 -2.07
C LEU A 45 12.17 -4.12 -1.17
N ILE A 46 13.30 -4.40 -0.50
CA ILE A 46 14.00 -3.42 0.36
C ILE A 46 14.40 -2.19 -0.47
N LYS A 47 14.99 -2.39 -1.65
CA LYS A 47 15.42 -1.28 -2.53
C LYS A 47 14.22 -0.45 -3.01
N SER A 48 13.11 -1.10 -3.36
CA SER A 48 11.89 -0.44 -3.82
C SER A 48 11.25 0.42 -2.74
N ILE A 49 11.18 -0.08 -1.50
CA ILE A 49 10.66 0.66 -0.34
C ILE A 49 11.60 1.80 0.03
N LYS A 50 12.91 1.53 0.14
CA LYS A 50 13.92 2.56 0.45
C LYS A 50 13.84 3.71 -0.54
N LYS A 51 13.72 3.43 -1.84
CA LYS A 51 13.59 4.47 -2.88
C LYS A 51 12.39 5.39 -2.65
N ARG A 52 11.28 4.88 -2.13
CA ARG A 52 10.04 5.64 -1.88
C ARG A 52 10.02 6.35 -0.53
N ALA A 53 10.64 5.74 0.49
CA ALA A 53 10.71 6.31 1.83
C ALA A 53 11.82 7.37 1.96
N ASN A 54 12.90 7.27 1.16
CA ASN A 54 14.03 8.18 1.24
C ASN A 54 13.62 9.63 0.92
N GLY A 55 14.04 10.56 1.77
CA GLY A 55 13.71 11.98 1.65
C GLY A 55 12.35 12.38 2.23
N LEU A 56 11.52 11.43 2.67
CA LEU A 56 10.30 11.74 3.42
C LEU A 56 10.64 11.98 4.89
N LYS A 57 10.26 13.15 5.42
CA LYS A 57 10.45 13.47 6.85
C LYS A 57 9.55 12.62 7.75
N LYS A 58 8.28 12.44 7.34
CA LYS A 58 7.27 11.65 8.04
C LYS A 58 6.19 11.21 7.05
N PHE A 59 5.67 10.00 7.18
CA PHE A 59 4.63 9.49 6.28
C PHE A 59 3.69 8.47 6.94
N GLY A 60 2.60 8.14 6.24
CA GLY A 60 1.65 7.11 6.65
C GLY A 60 1.87 5.78 5.93
N ILE A 61 1.59 4.67 6.60
CA ILE A 61 1.50 3.34 5.99
C ILE A 61 0.07 2.82 6.21
N LEU A 62 -0.60 2.44 5.13
CA LEU A 62 -1.86 1.71 5.22
C LEU A 62 -1.56 0.28 5.70
N PHE A 63 -2.13 -0.10 6.85
CA PHE A 63 -1.70 -1.24 7.63
C PHE A 63 -2.89 -2.14 8.01
N SER A 64 -3.20 -3.12 7.16
CA SER A 64 -4.28 -4.08 7.40
C SER A 64 -3.92 -5.21 8.38
N GLY A 65 -2.66 -5.27 8.84
CA GLY A 65 -2.15 -6.41 9.62
C GLY A 65 -1.75 -7.63 8.76
N GLY A 66 -2.04 -7.60 7.45
CA GLY A 66 -1.61 -8.62 6.49
C GLY A 66 -0.11 -8.56 6.17
N ILE A 67 0.42 -9.66 5.63
CA ILE A 67 1.86 -9.84 5.35
C ILE A 67 2.47 -8.73 4.48
N ASP A 68 1.72 -8.20 3.52
CA ASP A 68 2.22 -7.16 2.60
C ASP A 68 2.51 -5.85 3.34
N SER A 69 1.51 -5.32 4.04
CA SER A 69 1.66 -4.09 4.85
C SER A 69 2.65 -4.27 6.00
N LEU A 70 2.71 -5.49 6.55
CA LEU A 70 3.65 -5.89 7.58
C LEU A 70 5.10 -5.79 7.11
N LEU A 71 5.41 -6.37 5.94
CA LEU A 71 6.75 -6.32 5.36
C LEU A 71 7.17 -4.87 5.07
N ILE A 72 6.25 -4.05 4.55
CA ILE A 72 6.53 -2.62 4.32
C ILE A 72 6.86 -1.91 5.63
N ALA A 73 6.02 -2.04 6.65
CA ALA A 73 6.24 -1.41 7.95
C ALA A 73 7.53 -1.88 8.64
N LEU A 74 7.83 -3.19 8.59
CA LEU A 74 9.04 -3.76 9.14
C LEU A 74 10.31 -3.25 8.45
N ILE A 75 10.30 -3.16 7.13
CA ILE A 75 11.42 -2.62 6.35
C ILE A 75 11.62 -1.14 6.68
N CYS A 76 10.56 -0.32 6.66
CA CYS A 76 10.62 1.08 7.05
C CYS A 76 11.16 1.26 8.48
N LYS A 77 10.72 0.44 9.43
CA LYS A 77 11.22 0.45 10.81
C LYS A 77 12.71 0.14 10.89
N LYS A 78 13.17 -0.90 10.18
CA LYS A 78 14.60 -1.26 10.12
C LYS A 78 15.46 -0.19 9.43
N LEU A 79 14.88 0.58 8.52
CA LEU A 79 15.54 1.72 7.87
C LEU A 79 15.54 2.99 8.75
N GLY A 80 14.91 2.98 9.92
CA GLY A 80 14.83 4.13 10.82
C GLY A 80 13.89 5.23 10.33
N CYS A 81 12.90 4.90 9.50
CA CYS A 81 11.93 5.88 9.00
C CYS A 81 10.96 6.33 10.12
N ASP A 82 10.58 7.61 10.14
CA ASP A 82 9.45 8.10 10.94
C ASP A 82 8.15 7.89 10.16
N PHE A 83 7.30 6.97 10.63
CA PHE A 83 6.02 6.71 10.04
C PHE A 83 4.96 6.37 11.08
N LYS A 84 3.70 6.50 10.65
CA LYS A 84 2.53 6.06 11.40
C LYS A 84 1.71 5.08 10.58
N CYS A 85 1.28 3.99 11.20
CA CYS A 85 0.38 3.02 10.59
C CYS A 85 -1.07 3.48 10.75
N TYR A 86 -1.89 3.23 9.73
CA TYR A 86 -3.31 3.55 9.72
C TYR A 86 -4.10 2.34 9.25
N THR A 87 -5.19 2.05 9.96
CA THR A 87 -6.15 1.02 9.55
C THR A 87 -7.56 1.54 9.77
N VAL A 88 -8.48 1.07 8.95
CA VAL A 88 -9.90 1.40 9.03
C VAL A 88 -10.70 0.11 8.94
N GLY A 89 -11.81 0.06 9.66
CA GLY A 89 -12.71 -1.08 9.62
C GLY A 89 -14.05 -0.76 10.26
N LEU A 90 -14.99 -1.67 10.13
CA LEU A 90 -16.24 -1.62 10.88
C LEU A 90 -16.02 -2.11 12.31
N GLU A 91 -16.99 -1.83 13.18
CA GLU A 91 -17.01 -2.40 14.53
C GLU A 91 -16.86 -3.92 14.49
N ASN A 92 -16.04 -4.47 15.38
CA ASN A 92 -15.70 -5.91 15.45
C ASN A 92 -15.06 -6.49 14.17
N SER A 93 -14.46 -5.65 13.32
CA SER A 93 -13.68 -6.11 12.17
C SER A 93 -12.44 -6.90 12.60
N LYS A 94 -12.27 -8.10 12.02
CA LYS A 94 -11.05 -8.90 12.17
C LYS A 94 -9.80 -8.17 11.68
N ASP A 95 -9.93 -7.30 10.68
CA ASP A 95 -8.79 -6.54 10.15
C ASP A 95 -8.26 -5.54 11.19
N LEU A 96 -9.15 -4.93 11.98
CA LEU A 96 -8.75 -4.08 13.10
C LEU A 96 -8.05 -4.90 14.18
N GLU A 97 -8.62 -6.06 14.57
CA GLU A 97 -8.04 -6.96 15.58
C GLU A 97 -6.61 -7.41 15.18
N TRP A 98 -6.43 -7.86 13.94
CA TRP A 98 -5.12 -8.29 13.45
C TRP A 98 -4.14 -7.13 13.32
N ALA A 99 -4.57 -5.98 12.80
CA ALA A 99 -3.73 -4.79 12.72
C ALA A 99 -3.22 -4.37 14.11
N GLU A 100 -4.10 -4.33 15.11
CA GLU A 100 -3.74 -3.99 16.49
C GLU A 100 -2.76 -5.01 17.10
N ARG A 101 -3.06 -6.30 16.99
CA ARG A 101 -2.18 -7.37 17.49
C ARG A 101 -0.79 -7.31 16.89
N THR A 102 -0.71 -7.18 15.57
CA THR A 102 0.58 -7.16 14.86
C THR A 102 1.33 -5.86 15.13
N ALA A 103 0.64 -4.72 15.21
CA ALA A 103 1.26 -3.45 15.59
C ALA A 103 1.83 -3.51 17.01
N LEU A 104 1.12 -4.10 17.97
CA LEU A 104 1.60 -4.28 19.34
C LEU A 104 2.83 -5.19 19.37
N ALA A 105 2.76 -6.37 18.75
CA ALA A 105 3.85 -7.34 18.72
C ALA A 105 5.15 -6.76 18.14
N LEU A 106 5.03 -5.81 17.20
CA LEU A 106 6.15 -5.18 16.54
C LEU A 106 6.44 -3.77 17.04
N ASN A 107 5.75 -3.28 18.05
CA ASN A 107 5.84 -1.91 18.57
C ASN A 107 5.78 -0.87 17.43
N LEU A 108 4.69 -0.89 16.67
CA LEU A 108 4.36 0.05 15.60
C LEU A 108 3.32 1.07 16.11
N ASN A 109 3.47 2.33 15.72
CA ASN A 109 2.50 3.37 16.05
C ASN A 109 1.28 3.25 15.12
N LEU A 110 0.23 2.58 15.58
CA LEU A 110 -1.02 2.39 14.82
C LEU A 110 -2.08 3.41 15.26
N LYS A 111 -2.79 3.98 14.29
CA LYS A 111 -4.08 4.63 14.50
C LYS A 111 -5.17 3.84 13.77
N THR A 112 -6.22 3.51 14.50
CA THR A 112 -7.41 2.84 13.98
C THR A 112 -8.52 3.88 13.74
N LEU A 113 -9.37 3.61 12.75
CA LEU A 113 -10.63 4.29 12.52
C LEU A 113 -11.73 3.22 12.45
N THR A 114 -12.68 3.28 13.37
CA THR A 114 -13.86 2.42 13.35
C THR A 114 -15.01 3.20 12.74
N LEU A 115 -15.54 2.71 11.62
CA LEU A 115 -16.67 3.31 10.92
C LEU A 115 -17.99 2.70 11.37
N GLU A 116 -19.00 3.54 11.53
CA GLU A 116 -20.39 3.10 11.57
C GLU A 116 -20.92 2.75 10.15
N LEU A 117 -21.98 1.96 10.07
CA LEU A 117 -22.55 1.52 8.78
C LEU A 117 -23.10 2.70 7.95
N ASN A 118 -23.69 3.70 8.61
CA ASN A 118 -24.16 4.94 7.98
C ASN A 118 -22.99 5.74 7.36
N GLU A 119 -21.83 5.83 8.04
CA GLU A 119 -20.63 6.51 7.55
C GLU A 119 -20.06 5.78 6.33
N ALA A 120 -19.97 4.46 6.41
CA ALA A 120 -19.54 3.61 5.29
C ALA A 120 -20.44 3.81 4.05
N GLU A 121 -21.77 3.86 4.24
CA GLU A 121 -22.72 4.12 3.15
C GLU A 121 -22.48 5.50 2.49
N GLN A 122 -22.24 6.54 3.31
CA GLN A 122 -21.95 7.88 2.80
C GLN A 122 -20.61 7.95 2.06
N ILE A 123 -19.59 7.24 2.56
CA ILE A 123 -18.29 7.12 1.90
C ILE A 123 -18.45 6.45 0.54
N ILE A 124 -19.16 5.32 0.46
CA ILE A 124 -19.44 4.60 -0.80
C ILE A 124 -20.10 5.55 -1.82
N LYS A 125 -21.13 6.28 -1.39
CA LYS A 125 -21.82 7.27 -2.26
C LYS A 125 -20.88 8.36 -2.78
N ARG A 126 -19.91 8.81 -1.98
CA ARG A 126 -18.90 9.79 -2.41
C ARG A 126 -17.89 9.18 -3.36
N VAL A 127 -17.41 7.98 -3.06
CA VAL A 127 -16.43 7.27 -3.90
C VAL A 127 -16.99 6.95 -5.27
N ILE A 128 -18.26 6.53 -5.38
CA ILE A 128 -18.92 6.34 -6.69
C ILE A 128 -18.90 7.64 -7.52
N LYS A 129 -19.14 8.79 -6.88
CA LYS A 129 -19.07 10.10 -7.57
C LYS A 129 -17.66 10.45 -8.03
N ILE A 130 -16.64 10.12 -7.23
CA ILE A 130 -15.23 10.36 -7.54
C ILE A 130 -14.78 9.44 -8.69
N LEU A 131 -15.05 8.14 -8.58
CA LEU A 131 -14.60 7.13 -9.54
C LEU A 131 -15.43 7.13 -10.83
N LYS A 132 -16.66 7.66 -10.79
CA LYS A 132 -17.64 7.65 -11.89
C LYS A 132 -17.94 6.24 -12.41
N GLN A 133 -17.89 5.25 -11.53
CA GLN A 133 -18.20 3.84 -11.81
C GLN A 133 -18.79 3.18 -10.56
N THR A 134 -19.46 2.04 -10.77
CA THR A 134 -20.15 1.27 -9.72
C THR A 134 -19.60 -0.15 -9.58
N ASP A 135 -18.41 -0.41 -10.13
CA ASP A 135 -17.74 -1.70 -9.93
C ASP A 135 -17.46 -1.91 -8.44
N ILE A 136 -17.96 -3.03 -7.90
CA ILE A 136 -17.99 -3.30 -6.46
C ILE A 136 -16.58 -3.37 -5.88
N VAL A 137 -15.62 -3.93 -6.64
CA VAL A 137 -14.23 -4.06 -6.18
C VAL A 137 -13.57 -2.69 -6.11
N ASN A 138 -13.65 -1.91 -7.19
CA ASN A 138 -13.06 -0.57 -7.24
C ASN A 138 -13.68 0.38 -6.20
N VAL A 139 -15.00 0.35 -6.06
CA VAL A 139 -15.71 1.16 -5.06
C VAL A 139 -15.38 0.70 -3.65
N GLY A 140 -15.31 -0.61 -3.39
CA GLY A 140 -14.95 -1.16 -2.09
C GLY A 140 -13.54 -0.74 -1.66
N VAL A 141 -12.54 -0.97 -2.51
CA VAL A 141 -11.14 -0.56 -2.24
C VAL A 141 -11.03 0.96 -2.12
N GLY A 142 -11.71 1.71 -2.99
CA GLY A 142 -11.73 3.17 -2.94
C GLY A 142 -12.37 3.72 -1.67
N SER A 143 -13.38 3.05 -1.12
CA SER A 143 -14.05 3.44 0.13
C SER A 143 -13.15 3.30 1.33
N VAL A 144 -12.39 2.20 1.42
CA VAL A 144 -11.38 2.00 2.46
C VAL A 144 -10.25 3.03 2.36
N LEU A 145 -9.83 3.39 1.14
CA LEU A 145 -8.79 4.40 0.95
C LEU A 145 -9.26 5.84 1.23
N TYR A 146 -10.53 6.13 0.97
CA TYR A 146 -11.11 7.47 1.16
C TYR A 146 -11.36 7.78 2.64
N ALA A 147 -11.75 6.77 3.42
CA ALA A 147 -12.01 6.88 4.86
C ALA A 147 -10.75 7.27 5.65
#